data_AF-A0A9N9D8Y4-F1
#
_entry.id   AF-A0A9N9D8Y4-F1
#
_cell.length_a   1.000
_cell.length_b   1.000
_cell.length_c   1.000
_cell.angle_alpha   90.00
_cell.angle_beta   90.00
_cell.angle_gamma   90.00
#
_symmetry.space_group_name_H-M   'P 1'
#
loop_
_entity.id
_entity.type
_entity.pdbx_description
1 polymer ?
#
loop_
_entity_poly.entity_id
_entity_poly.type
_entity_poly.pdbx_seq_one_letter_code
_entity_poly.pdbx_strand_id
1 'polypeptide(L)' 'MLPRNSNWFKWQWPIDGDLEGCILAWSIPNIGDWTIFTQTQLEKLQKHEINKPTSYNSIPTIPISNWYIPTPNPARPR' A
#
# COMPACT_ATOMS: atom_id res chain seq x y z
N MET A 1 -1.01 -9.06 -14.09
CA MET A 1 -1.52 -9.56 -12.79
C MET A 1 -0.71 -8.85 -11.72
N LEU A 2 -1.35 -8.08 -10.83
CA LEU A 2 -0.64 -7.49 -9.70
C LEU A 2 -0.25 -8.61 -8.72
N PRO A 3 1.00 -8.64 -8.23
CA PRO A 3 1.41 -9.66 -7.27
C PRO A 3 0.59 -9.51 -5.99
N ARG A 4 0.02 -10.63 -5.54
CA ARG A 4 -0.81 -10.76 -4.34
C ARG A 4 0.02 -10.41 -3.11
N ASN A 5 0.04 -9.12 -2.74
CA ASN A 5 0.53 -8.54 -1.48
C ASN A 5 1.64 -9.37 -0.80
N SER A 6 2.69 -9.69 -1.56
CA SER A 6 3.90 -10.30 -1.04
C SER A 6 4.79 -9.17 -0.57
N ASN A 7 5.36 -9.32 0.64
CA ASN A 7 6.22 -8.36 1.34
C ASN A 7 7.55 -8.07 0.60
N TRP A 8 7.61 -8.34 -0.71
CA TRP A 8 8.80 -8.33 -1.55
C TRP A 8 8.85 -7.07 -2.42
N PHE A 9 7.79 -6.28 -2.47
CA PHE A 9 7.76 -5.05 -3.26
C PHE A 9 7.76 -3.83 -2.35
N LYS A 10 8.65 -2.87 -2.64
CA LYS A 10 8.49 -1.49 -2.16
C LYS A 10 7.45 -0.81 -3.04
N TRP A 11 6.53 -0.08 -2.42
CA TRP A 11 5.46 0.63 -3.11
C TRP A 11 5.56 2.13 -2.85
N GLN A 12 5.31 2.93 -3.88
CA GLN A 12 5.22 4.38 -3.78
C GLN A 12 4.03 4.91 -4.56
N TRP A 13 3.38 5.93 -3.99
CA TRP A 13 2.20 6.60 -4.53
C TRP A 13 2.53 8.09 -4.68
N PRO A 14 2.99 8.55 -5.85
CA PRO A 14 3.28 9.96 -6.07
C PRO A 14 1.96 10.74 -6.03
N ILE A 15 1.96 11.79 -5.23
CA ILE A 15 0.84 12.72 -5.11
C ILE A 15 1.03 13.98 -5.95
N ASP A 16 2.24 14.20 -6.48
CA ASP A 16 2.61 15.37 -7.27
C ASP A 16 3.59 14.97 -8.40
N GLY A 17 3.62 15.77 -9.47
CA GLY A 17 4.55 15.64 -10.60
C GLY A 17 4.05 14.73 -11.72
N ASP A 18 4.93 14.39 -12.67
CA ASP A 18 4.55 13.67 -13.90
C ASP A 18 4.01 12.25 -13.69
N LEU A 19 4.23 11.69 -12.49
CA LEU A 19 3.76 10.36 -12.09
C LEU A 19 2.59 10.43 -11.09
N GLU A 20 1.99 11.60 -10.88
CA GLU A 20 0.78 11.74 -10.08
C GLU A 20 -0.31 10.77 -10.59
N GLY A 21 -0.93 10.06 -9.64
CA GLY A 21 -1.97 9.07 -9.94
C GLY A 21 -1.44 7.70 -10.42
N CYS A 22 -0.12 7.53 -10.58
CA CYS A 22 0.47 6.22 -10.84
C CYS A 22 0.78 5.46 -9.54
N ILE A 23 0.98 4.14 -9.66
CA ILE A 23 1.55 3.31 -8.59
C ILE A 23 2.94 2.86 -9.04
N LEU A 24 3.94 3.08 -8.20
CA LEU A 24 5.29 2.57 -8.45
C LEU A 24 5.53 1.35 -7.56
N ALA A 25 6.08 0.29 -8.14
CA ALA A 25 6.51 -0.90 -7.41
C ALA A 25 7.96 -1.26 -7.73
N TRP A 26 8.68 -1.72 -6.71
CA TRP A 26 10.06 -2.16 -6.85
C TRP A 26 10.27 -3.50 -6.17
N SER A 27 10.56 -4.54 -6.97
CA SER A 27 10.68 -5.93 -6.53
C SER A 27 11.93 -6.21 -5.68
N ILE A 28 12.99 -5.44 -5.86
CA ILE A 28 14.23 -5.59 -5.10
C ILE A 28 14.76 -4.18 -4.81
N PRO A 29 14.86 -3.78 -3.53
CA PRO A 29 15.47 -2.50 -3.19
C PRO A 29 16.91 -2.44 -3.74
N ASN A 30 17.20 -1.42 -4.53
CA ASN A 30 18.49 -1.08 -5.15
C ASN A 30 18.89 -1.92 -6.37
N ILE A 31 17.99 -2.71 -6.96
CA ILE A 31 18.24 -3.47 -8.19
C ILE A 31 17.11 -3.24 -9.21
N GLY A 32 17.46 -2.73 -10.40
CA GLY A 32 16.52 -2.46 -11.48
C GLY A 32 15.67 -1.19 -11.27
N ASP A 33 14.86 -0.87 -12.27
CA ASP A 33 14.01 0.33 -12.25
C ASP A 33 12.66 0.07 -11.57
N TRP A 34 12.00 1.16 -11.19
CA TRP A 34 10.62 1.12 -10.72
C TRP A 34 9.69 0.64 -11.84
N THR A 35 8.80 -0.28 -11.51
CA THR A 35 7.66 -0.61 -12.36
C THR A 35 6.58 0.43 -12.14
N ILE A 36 6.20 1.15 -13.20
CA ILE A 36 5.16 2.17 -13.17
C ILE A 36 3.85 1.56 -13.65
N PHE A 37 2.84 1.56 -12.78
CA PHE A 37 1.47 1.21 -13.12
C PHE A 37 0.69 2.49 -13.35
N THR A 38 0.37 2.75 -14.61
CA THR A 38 -0.41 3.92 -15.02
C THR A 38 -1.89 3.70 -14.74
N GLN A 39 -2.63 4.80 -14.64
CA GLN A 39 -4.08 4.77 -14.42
C GLN A 39 -4.81 3.85 -15.41
N THR A 40 -4.47 3.93 -16.70
CA THR A 40 -5.07 3.07 -17.74
C THR A 40 -4.78 1.57 -17.55
N GLN A 41 -3.61 1.22 -16.99
CA GLN A 41 -3.30 -0.18 -16.66
C GLN A 41 -4.08 -0.65 -15.43
N LEU A 42 -4.29 0.24 -14.46
CA LEU A 42 -5.05 -0.04 -13.25
C LEU A 42 -6.54 -0.22 -13.55
N GLU A 43 -7.10 0.59 -14.44
CA GLU A 43 -8.48 0.46 -14.91
C GLU A 43 -8.73 -0.91 -15.56
N LYS A 44 -7.77 -1.43 -16.34
CA LYS A 44 -7.86 -2.77 -16.93
C LYS A 44 -7.83 -3.90 -15.90
N LEU A 45 -7.35 -3.64 -14.69
CA LEU A 45 -7.33 -4.60 -13.58
C LEU A 45 -8.65 -4.60 -12.80
N GLN A 46 -9.44 -3.53 -12.89
CA GLN A 46 -10.78 -3.49 -12.32
C GLN A 46 -11.71 -4.40 -13.15
N LYS A 47 -12.05 -5.56 -12.57
CA LYS A 47 -13.05 -6.48 -13.15
C LYS A 47 -14.49 -6.03 -12.93
N HIS A 48 -14.71 -5.08 -12.03
CA HIS A 48 -15.98 -4.50 -11.66
C HIS A 48 -15.75 -3.04 -11.28
N GLU A 49 -16.77 -2.19 -11.40
CA GLU A 49 -16.73 -0.85 -10.82
C GLU A 49 -16.44 -0.97 -9.33
N ILE A 50 -15.31 -0.40 -8.90
CA ILE A 50 -15.06 -0.21 -7.48
C ILE A 50 -16.00 0.91 -7.05
N ASN A 51 -17.14 0.52 -6.47
CA ASN A 51 -18.01 1.45 -5.77
C ASN A 51 -17.19 2.03 -4.61
N LYS A 52 -16.65 3.24 -4.81
CA LYS A 52 -15.99 3.99 -3.75
C LYS A 52 -17.01 4.09 -2.61
N PRO A 53 -16.72 3.59 -1.40
CA PRO A 53 -17.64 3.79 -0.31
C PRO A 53 -17.85 5.30 -0.19
N THR A 54 -19.10 5.74 -0.30
CA THR A 54 -19.48 7.11 0.06
C THR A 54 -18.93 7.32 1.46
N SER A 55 -17.97 8.24 1.59
CA SER A 55 -17.39 8.56 2.88
C SER A 55 -18.51 9.11 3.74
N TYR A 56 -19.09 8.26 4.57
CA TYR A 56 -19.72 8.77 5.77
C TYR A 56 -18.56 9.45 6.50
N ASN A 57 -18.62 10.78 6.61
CA ASN A 57 -17.59 11.57 7.27
C ASN A 57 -17.50 11.07 8.72
N SER A 58 -16.65 10.08 8.96
CA SER A 58 -16.34 9.62 10.30
C SER A 58 -15.47 10.69 10.90
N ILE A 59 -15.97 11.34 11.94
CA ILE A 59 -15.16 12.26 12.74
C ILE A 59 -14.01 11.42 13.31
N PRO A 60 -12.75 11.78 13.04
CA PRO A 60 -11.61 11.06 13.60
C PRO A 60 -11.68 11.13 15.13
N THR A 61 -11.73 9.96 15.78
CA THR A 61 -11.71 9.87 17.25
C THR A 61 -10.28 10.01 17.75
N ILE A 62 -10.09 10.82 18.80
CA ILE A 62 -8.80 10.88 19.51
C ILE A 62 -8.65 9.60 20.33
N PRO A 63 -7.57 8.82 20.17
CA PRO A 63 -7.35 7.63 20.98
C PRO A 63 -7.15 8.02 22.45
N ILE A 64 -7.90 7.35 23.33
CA ILE A 64 -7.86 7.53 24.79
C ILE A 64 -6.70 6.77 25.44
N SER A 65 -6.02 5.89 24.69
CA SER A 65 -4.87 5.14 25.16
C SER A 65 -3.80 5.02 24.09
N ASN A 66 -2.56 4.83 24.53
CA ASN A 66 -1.45 4.51 23.64
C ASN A 66 -1.62 3.08 23.11
N TRP A 67 -1.27 2.89 21.84
CA TRP A 67 -1.19 1.56 21.24
C TRP A 67 -0.08 0.75 21.93
N TYR A 68 -0.46 -0.31 22.62
CA TYR A 68 0.50 -1.28 23.15
C TYR A 68 0.84 -2.29 22.05
N ILE A 69 2.06 -2.21 21.53
CA ILE A 69 2.60 -3.21 20.61
C ILE A 69 3.37 -4.23 21.46
N PRO A 70 2.86 -5.47 21.64
CA PRO A 70 3.59 -6.47 22.41
C PRO A 70 4.91 -6.80 21.70
N THR A 71 6.01 -6.80 22.44
CA THR A 71 7.30 -7.24 21.92
C THR A 71 7.25 -8.73 21.59
N PRO A 72 7.84 -9.19 20.47
CA PRO A 72 7.98 -10.60 20.17
C PRO A 72 8.65 -11.31 21.35
N ASN A 73 8.04 -12.39 21.83
CA ASN A 73 8.56 -13.17 22.95
C ASN A 73 9.99 -13.63 22.62
N PRO A 74 11.02 -13.24 23.39
CA PRO A 74 12.35 -13.81 23.19
C PRO A 74 12.25 -15.30 23.50
N ALA A 75 12.44 -16.14 22.48
CA ALA A 75 12.49 -17.57 22.64
C ALA A 75 13.45 -17.91 23.80
N ARG A 76 12.94 -18.59 24.83
CA ARG A 76 13.76 -19.06 25.95
C ARG A 76 14.90 -19.93 25.38
N PRO A 77 16.18 -19.62 25.64
CA PRO A 77 17.25 -20.57 25.37
C PRO A 77 17.02 -21.80 26.27
N ARG A 78 17.16 -22.99 25.68
CA ARG A 78 17.12 -24.27 26.40
C ARG A 78 18.36 -24.44 27.28
#